data_AF-B1YA97-F1
#
_entry.id   AF-B1YA97-F1
#
_cell.length_a   1.000
_cell.length_b   1.000
_cell.length_c   1.000
_cell.angle_alpha   90.00
_cell.angle_beta   90.00
_cell.angle_gamma   90.00
#
_symmetry.space_group_name_H-M   'P 1'
#
loop_
_entity.id
_entity.type
_entity.pdbx_description
1 polymer ?
#
loop_
_entity_poly.entity_id
_entity_poly.type
_entity_poly.pdbx_seq_one_letter_code
_entity_poly.pdbx_strand_id
1 'polypeptide(L)'
;MRGLESVELVVTVALLLAFVGGTYYFFTWVSDFSKQQQLQADLSAQAQNVLDRIIYYRPYNPLKELGVGLDGRYVDDRYIALYALAAGGRPPGQTCTIQSQALASAVGTSQATLVGRGWLYVDPQQLSLDYVDIVKDLFGSVAPDGVTPLYNKYDLWLTITPVVNATCSINNDGTASLQLFTTYGRRPVDGKVVYTILYAAPSGSSGVLCSKTGVGYTQGGTLVVKWQDQLTCDPQGTVVPDTNTGTLVVIFEKIDRPATLCYAVAGKQRPLAYGFVLPTSSGPVLYIAHDATVSCGSGNLPALGVRYVDLFWGGSRYRVASDVTLDPGVGRGRVKVDRCSACTGSSQCAACYIDGIPPAAKLAVIYVERNSQGQSDQTPLVDLIVVPVAPYPPLMRVDVRTWLRWGFVNTPQVYSAVATRVVDSPTSTYNFTLVLYRWP
;
A
#
# COMPACT_ATOMS: atom_id res chain seq x y z
N MET A 1 72.67 -53.85 23.95
CA MET A 1 71.88 -53.13 22.92
C MET A 1 70.43 -53.64 22.95
N ARG A 2 69.61 -53.19 23.91
CA ARG A 2 68.18 -53.59 24.05
C ARG A 2 67.24 -52.41 24.36
N GLY A 3 67.73 -51.18 24.23
CA GLY A 3 66.97 -49.95 24.55
C GLY A 3 66.64 -49.06 23.36
N LEU A 4 67.10 -49.40 22.15
CA LEU A 4 66.84 -48.63 20.93
C LEU A 4 65.55 -49.09 20.22
N GLU A 5 65.25 -50.39 20.22
CA GLU A 5 64.03 -50.96 19.59
C GLU A 5 62.73 -50.50 20.30
N SER A 6 62.78 -50.25 21.61
CA SER A 6 61.62 -49.80 22.40
C SER A 6 61.32 -48.31 22.21
N VAL A 7 62.31 -47.49 21.85
CA VAL A 7 62.09 -46.06 21.55
C VAL A 7 61.54 -45.89 20.13
N GLU A 8 62.06 -46.65 19.16
CA GLU A 8 61.51 -46.66 17.80
C GLU A 8 60.04 -47.07 17.78
N LEU A 9 59.67 -48.16 18.47
CA LEU A 9 58.27 -48.61 18.53
C LEU A 9 57.34 -47.53 19.10
N VAL A 10 57.75 -46.85 20.18
CA VAL A 10 56.96 -45.80 20.82
C VAL A 10 56.80 -44.58 19.92
N VAL A 11 57.88 -44.18 19.22
CA VAL A 11 57.83 -43.05 18.28
C VAL A 11 56.97 -43.39 17.06
N THR A 12 57.07 -44.59 16.52
CA THR A 12 56.24 -45.04 15.40
C THR A 12 54.76 -45.11 15.77
N VAL A 13 54.43 -45.63 16.96
CA VAL A 13 53.04 -45.68 17.46
C VAL A 13 52.50 -44.27 17.72
N ALA A 14 53.30 -43.37 18.29
CA ALA A 14 52.90 -41.98 18.51
C ALA A 14 52.64 -41.23 17.18
N LEU A 15 53.49 -41.43 16.16
CA LEU A 15 53.31 -40.84 14.83
C LEU A 15 52.08 -41.41 14.11
N LEU A 16 51.82 -42.72 14.22
CA LEU A 16 50.62 -43.34 13.67
C LEU A 16 49.35 -42.82 14.33
N LEU A 17 49.33 -42.69 15.67
CA LEU A 17 48.17 -42.15 16.39
C LEU A 17 47.95 -40.66 16.08
N ALA A 18 49.01 -39.87 15.94
CA ALA A 18 48.92 -38.47 15.53
C ALA A 18 48.40 -38.34 14.08
N PHE A 19 48.84 -39.22 13.18
CA PHE A 19 48.36 -39.24 11.79
C PHE A 19 46.90 -39.67 11.70
N VAL A 20 46.49 -40.72 12.41
CA VAL A 20 45.08 -41.20 12.44
C VAL A 20 44.17 -40.18 13.13
N GLY A 21 44.60 -39.61 14.25
CA GLY A 21 43.84 -38.56 14.95
C GLY A 21 43.74 -37.27 14.13
N GLY A 22 44.83 -36.86 13.47
CA GLY A 22 44.88 -35.70 12.60
C GLY A 22 44.04 -35.86 11.34
N THR A 23 44.06 -37.04 10.71
CA THR A 23 43.18 -37.34 9.56
C THR A 23 41.72 -37.42 9.97
N TYR A 24 41.38 -38.09 11.08
CA TYR A 24 40.01 -38.12 11.58
C TYR A 24 39.47 -36.72 11.91
N TYR A 25 40.27 -35.88 12.58
CA TYR A 25 39.91 -34.49 12.87
C TYR A 25 39.76 -33.65 11.59
N PHE A 26 40.67 -33.80 10.63
CA PHE A 26 40.60 -33.10 9.35
C PHE A 26 39.37 -33.54 8.52
N PHE A 27 39.08 -34.84 8.43
CA PHE A 27 37.92 -35.35 7.71
C PHE A 27 36.60 -34.96 8.38
N THR A 28 36.51 -35.00 9.71
CA THR A 28 35.33 -34.52 10.44
C THR A 28 35.13 -33.02 10.22
N TRP A 29 36.19 -32.21 10.33
CA TRP A 29 36.15 -30.78 10.05
C TRP A 29 35.75 -30.45 8.61
N VAL A 30 36.32 -31.11 7.60
CA VAL A 30 35.94 -30.94 6.18
C VAL A 30 34.51 -31.44 5.92
N SER A 31 34.08 -32.52 6.58
CA SER A 31 32.71 -33.04 6.46
C SER A 31 31.68 -32.07 7.06
N ASP A 32 32.00 -31.43 8.18
CA ASP A 32 31.11 -30.46 8.81
C ASP A 32 31.11 -29.14 8.05
N PHE A 33 32.24 -28.73 7.48
CA PHE A 33 32.31 -27.58 6.59
C PHE A 33 31.51 -27.79 5.31
N SER A 34 31.61 -28.95 4.67
CA SER A 34 30.83 -29.28 3.46
C SER A 34 29.32 -29.40 3.76
N LYS A 35 28.94 -29.99 4.91
CA LYS A 35 27.54 -29.98 5.37
C LYS A 35 27.02 -28.57 5.60
N GLN A 36 27.81 -27.68 6.21
CA GLN A 36 27.42 -26.29 6.43
C GLN A 36 27.26 -25.51 5.11
N GLN A 37 28.17 -25.72 4.14
CA GLN A 37 28.05 -25.12 2.81
C GLN A 37 26.81 -25.63 2.07
N GLN A 38 26.53 -26.92 2.11
CA GLN A 38 25.35 -27.51 1.48
C GLN A 38 24.06 -27.01 2.13
N LEU A 39 24.00 -26.96 3.46
CA LEU A 39 22.86 -26.41 4.19
C LEU A 39 22.61 -24.93 3.84
N GLN A 40 23.66 -24.13 3.67
CA GLN A 40 23.53 -22.73 3.27
C GLN A 40 23.04 -22.59 1.82
N ALA A 41 23.52 -23.43 0.91
CA ALA A 41 23.07 -23.47 -0.48
C ALA A 41 21.57 -23.86 -0.57
N ASP A 42 21.17 -24.91 0.14
CA ASP A 42 19.79 -25.37 0.20
C ASP A 42 18.86 -24.30 0.79
N LEU A 43 19.28 -23.63 1.87
CA LEU A 43 18.50 -22.56 2.49
C LEU A 43 18.37 -21.35 1.55
N SER A 44 19.41 -21.04 0.77
CA SER A 44 19.39 -19.97 -0.23
C SER A 44 18.45 -20.28 -1.38
N ALA A 45 18.47 -21.52 -1.89
CA ALA A 45 17.51 -21.98 -2.91
C ALA A 45 16.07 -21.94 -2.38
N GLN A 46 15.86 -22.37 -1.13
CA GLN A 46 14.54 -22.30 -0.48
C GLN A 46 14.06 -20.84 -0.33
N ALA A 47 14.94 -19.91 0.06
CA ALA A 47 14.58 -18.50 0.17
C ALA A 47 14.13 -17.92 -1.18
N GLN A 48 14.79 -18.28 -2.29
CA GLN A 48 14.39 -17.87 -3.64
C GLN A 48 13.03 -18.47 -4.03
N ASN A 49 12.82 -19.77 -3.78
CA ASN A 49 11.54 -20.43 -4.08
C ASN A 49 10.37 -19.83 -3.30
N VAL A 50 10.57 -19.53 -2.01
CA VAL A 50 9.56 -18.88 -1.16
C VAL A 50 9.27 -17.47 -1.66
N LEU A 51 10.31 -16.70 -2.02
CA LEU A 51 10.13 -15.36 -2.57
C LEU A 51 9.38 -15.38 -3.91
N ASP A 52 9.71 -16.30 -4.80
CA ASP A 52 9.01 -16.49 -6.08
C ASP A 52 7.55 -16.86 -5.88
N ARG A 53 7.26 -17.75 -4.91
CA ARG A 53 5.88 -18.05 -4.53
C ARG A 53 5.16 -16.80 -4.05
N ILE A 54 5.73 -16.03 -3.12
CA ILE A 54 5.10 -14.78 -2.63
C ILE A 54 4.79 -13.81 -3.79
N ILE A 55 5.70 -13.66 -4.74
CA ILE A 55 5.56 -12.70 -5.84
C ILE A 55 4.52 -13.13 -6.87
N TYR A 56 4.49 -14.41 -7.24
CA TYR A 56 3.66 -14.90 -8.35
C TYR A 56 2.37 -15.59 -7.91
N TYR A 57 2.26 -15.95 -6.65
CA TYR A 57 1.05 -16.55 -6.09
C TYR A 57 0.01 -15.48 -5.78
N ARG A 58 -1.22 -15.74 -6.20
CA ARG A 58 -2.38 -14.93 -5.87
C ARG A 58 -3.16 -15.64 -4.74
N PRO A 59 -3.17 -15.09 -3.52
CA PRO A 59 -3.83 -15.73 -2.40
C PRO A 59 -5.34 -15.65 -2.53
N TYR A 60 -6.03 -16.69 -2.07
CA TYR A 60 -7.48 -16.66 -1.87
C TYR A 60 -7.81 -15.91 -0.56
N ASN A 61 -6.99 -16.11 0.48
CA ASN A 61 -7.11 -15.39 1.75
C ASN A 61 -5.76 -14.76 2.16
N PRO A 62 -5.50 -13.49 1.80
CA PRO A 62 -4.22 -12.84 2.09
C PRO A 62 -3.88 -12.73 3.59
N LEU A 63 -4.86 -12.81 4.52
CA LEU A 63 -4.55 -12.79 5.95
C LEU A 63 -3.97 -14.12 6.46
N LYS A 64 -4.09 -15.19 5.68
CA LYS A 64 -3.65 -16.56 6.00
C LYS A 64 -2.62 -17.11 5.01
N GLU A 65 -2.57 -16.55 3.81
CA GLU A 65 -1.71 -16.99 2.71
C GLU A 65 -0.89 -15.78 2.24
N LEU A 66 0.42 -15.93 2.11
CA LEU A 66 1.28 -14.82 1.69
C LEU A 66 1.49 -14.83 0.18
N GLY A 67 0.89 -13.86 -0.51
CA GLY A 67 1.06 -13.69 -1.95
C GLY A 67 0.65 -12.30 -2.45
N VAL A 68 1.27 -11.85 -3.53
CA VAL A 68 0.99 -10.55 -4.15
C VAL A 68 0.80 -10.65 -5.66
N GLY A 69 0.69 -11.84 -6.24
CA GLY A 69 0.62 -12.01 -7.69
C GLY A 69 -0.62 -11.39 -8.33
N LEU A 70 -0.43 -10.68 -9.43
CA LEU A 70 -1.47 -10.26 -10.37
C LEU A 70 -1.28 -10.98 -11.71
N ASP A 71 -2.38 -11.30 -12.39
CA ASP A 71 -2.35 -11.89 -13.73
C ASP A 71 -1.49 -11.01 -14.67
N GLY A 72 -0.42 -11.58 -15.25
CA GLY A 72 0.42 -10.87 -16.22
C GLY A 72 1.77 -10.33 -15.73
N ARG A 73 2.38 -10.92 -14.68
CA ARG A 73 3.74 -10.65 -14.13
C ARG A 73 3.89 -9.42 -13.23
N TYR A 74 2.83 -8.67 -12.98
CA TYR A 74 2.83 -7.57 -12.01
C TYR A 74 2.48 -8.07 -10.62
N VAL A 75 2.85 -7.32 -9.59
CA VAL A 75 2.30 -7.50 -8.24
C VAL A 75 1.06 -6.64 -8.06
N ASP A 76 0.11 -7.14 -7.27
CA ASP A 76 -1.10 -6.44 -6.90
C ASP A 76 -0.81 -5.53 -5.69
N ASP A 77 -0.77 -4.25 -6.00
CA ASP A 77 -0.66 -3.14 -5.06
C ASP A 77 -1.58 -3.26 -3.84
N ARG A 78 -2.76 -3.85 -4.02
CA ARG A 78 -3.79 -3.96 -2.98
C ARG A 78 -3.39 -4.94 -1.87
N TYR A 79 -2.72 -6.04 -2.23
CA TYR A 79 -2.19 -6.98 -1.24
C TYR A 79 -1.00 -6.39 -0.49
N ILE A 80 -0.15 -5.60 -1.16
CA ILE A 80 0.94 -4.87 -0.52
C ILE A 80 0.38 -3.89 0.52
N ALA A 81 -0.64 -3.12 0.16
CA ALA A 81 -1.34 -2.23 1.08
C ALA A 81 -1.88 -3.01 2.29
N LEU A 82 -2.64 -4.08 2.05
CA LEU A 82 -3.19 -4.93 3.09
C LEU A 82 -2.12 -5.45 4.05
N TYR A 83 -0.98 -5.93 3.56
CA TYR A 83 0.11 -6.42 4.41
C TYR A 83 0.79 -5.32 5.21
N ALA A 84 0.95 -4.12 4.65
CA ALA A 84 1.46 -2.98 5.41
C ALA A 84 0.52 -2.62 6.57
N LEU A 85 -0.79 -2.63 6.33
CA LEU A 85 -1.78 -2.34 7.37
C LEU A 85 -1.82 -3.44 8.43
N ALA A 86 -1.85 -4.71 8.00
CA ALA A 86 -1.90 -5.86 8.91
C ALA A 86 -0.60 -6.04 9.73
N ALA A 87 0.51 -5.47 9.26
CA ALA A 87 1.77 -5.36 10.00
C ALA A 87 1.83 -4.14 10.94
N GLY A 88 0.76 -3.35 11.06
CA GLY A 88 0.67 -2.20 11.96
C GLY A 88 1.12 -0.87 11.36
N GLY A 89 1.31 -0.78 10.05
CA GLY A 89 1.59 0.48 9.35
C GLY A 89 0.41 1.44 9.44
N ARG A 90 0.62 2.65 9.97
CA ARG A 90 -0.39 3.71 10.03
C ARG A 90 0.13 4.99 9.37
N PRO A 91 -0.66 5.64 8.49
CA PRO A 91 -0.24 6.90 7.90
C PRO A 91 -0.31 8.01 8.97
N PRO A 92 0.60 8.99 8.94
CA PRO A 92 0.51 10.14 9.81
C PRO A 92 -0.74 10.95 9.47
N GLY A 93 -1.47 11.39 10.48
CA GLY A 93 -2.69 12.17 10.28
C GLY A 93 -3.41 12.51 11.58
N GLN A 94 -4.50 13.25 11.46
CA GLN A 94 -5.35 13.62 12.59
C GLN A 94 -6.32 12.48 12.92
N THR A 95 -6.42 12.07 14.18
CA THR A 95 -7.43 11.08 14.59
C THR A 95 -8.85 11.65 14.49
N CYS A 96 -9.76 10.83 13.97
CA CYS A 96 -11.16 11.12 13.73
C CYS A 96 -12.03 9.96 14.24
N THR A 97 -13.26 10.28 14.64
CA THR A 97 -14.26 9.28 15.02
C THR A 97 -15.37 9.24 13.98
N ILE A 98 -15.75 8.04 13.54
CA ILE A 98 -16.94 7.81 12.72
C ILE A 98 -18.15 7.91 13.65
N GLN A 99 -18.90 8.99 13.49
CA GLN A 99 -20.08 9.35 14.29
C GLN A 99 -21.35 8.64 13.80
N SER A 100 -21.42 8.29 12.51
CA SER A 100 -22.54 7.52 11.96
C SER A 100 -22.46 6.07 12.42
N GLN A 101 -23.45 5.61 13.20
CA GLN A 101 -23.53 4.23 13.66
C GLN A 101 -23.67 3.23 12.50
N ALA A 102 -24.41 3.60 11.45
CA ALA A 102 -24.56 2.77 10.25
C ALA A 102 -23.21 2.58 9.54
N LEU A 103 -22.44 3.67 9.42
CA LEU A 103 -21.10 3.60 8.84
C LEU A 103 -20.14 2.81 9.71
N ALA A 104 -20.09 3.10 11.01
CA ALA A 104 -19.22 2.39 11.95
C ALA A 104 -19.51 0.87 11.97
N SER A 105 -20.79 0.50 11.85
CA SER A 105 -21.21 -0.90 11.78
C SER A 105 -20.82 -1.56 10.45
N ALA A 106 -20.96 -0.83 9.32
CA ALA A 106 -20.57 -1.33 8.00
C ALA A 106 -19.04 -1.53 7.87
N VAL A 107 -18.24 -0.64 8.47
CA VAL A 107 -16.77 -0.71 8.42
C VAL A 107 -16.15 -1.53 9.56
N GLY A 108 -16.93 -1.89 10.58
CA GLY A 108 -16.45 -2.65 11.74
C GLY A 108 -15.56 -1.86 12.70
N THR A 109 -15.60 -0.53 12.67
CA THR A 109 -14.81 0.34 13.55
C THR A 109 -15.41 1.74 13.63
N SER A 110 -15.17 2.44 14.73
CA SER A 110 -15.53 3.86 14.86
C SER A 110 -14.32 4.79 14.75
N GLN A 111 -13.12 4.27 14.47
CA GLN A 111 -11.88 5.05 14.47
C GLN A 111 -11.34 5.22 13.06
N ALA A 112 -10.91 6.44 12.75
CA ALA A 112 -10.28 6.80 11.50
C ALA A 112 -9.16 7.81 11.72
N THR A 113 -8.32 8.01 10.72
CA THR A 113 -7.25 9.01 10.68
C THR A 113 -7.40 9.80 9.40
N LEU A 114 -7.59 11.11 9.47
CA LEU A 114 -7.60 11.99 8.31
C LEU A 114 -6.18 12.18 7.78
N VAL A 115 -5.97 11.78 6.52
CA VAL A 115 -4.69 11.89 5.82
C VAL A 115 -4.84 12.88 4.67
N GLY A 116 -4.23 14.05 4.80
CA GLY A 116 -4.38 15.12 3.82
C GLY A 116 -5.81 15.67 3.78
N ARG A 117 -6.37 15.81 2.57
CA ARG A 117 -7.68 16.43 2.34
C ARG A 117 -8.72 15.38 1.92
N GLY A 118 -9.74 15.18 2.75
CA GLY A 118 -10.91 14.34 2.42
C GLY A 118 -10.63 12.84 2.36
N TRP A 119 -9.38 12.40 2.47
CA TRP A 119 -9.04 10.98 2.55
C TRP A 119 -8.96 10.54 4.01
N LEU A 120 -9.79 9.55 4.38
CA LEU A 120 -9.71 8.88 5.67
C LEU A 120 -8.93 7.58 5.52
N TYR A 121 -8.09 7.33 6.51
CA TYR A 121 -7.55 6.02 6.80
C TYR A 121 -8.41 5.41 7.91
N VAL A 122 -9.15 4.35 7.61
CA VAL A 122 -9.97 3.65 8.60
C VAL A 122 -9.19 2.43 9.03
N ASP A 123 -9.02 2.24 10.34
CA ASP A 123 -8.37 1.05 10.90
C ASP A 123 -9.47 0.03 11.23
N PRO A 124 -9.84 -0.87 10.28
CA PRO A 124 -10.83 -1.90 10.57
C PRO A 124 -10.30 -2.75 11.74
N GLN A 125 -11.16 -3.12 12.69
CA GLN A 125 -10.74 -3.88 13.85
C GLN A 125 -9.95 -5.14 13.43
N GLN A 126 -8.68 -5.17 13.82
CA GLN A 126 -7.69 -6.25 13.72
C GLN A 126 -7.63 -6.98 12.36
N LEU A 127 -7.17 -6.29 11.32
CA LEU A 127 -6.42 -6.98 10.26
C LEU A 127 -5.13 -7.51 10.89
N SER A 128 -5.11 -8.77 11.30
CA SER A 128 -3.91 -9.44 11.81
C SER A 128 -3.50 -10.55 10.87
N LEU A 129 -2.21 -10.62 10.56
CA LEU A 129 -1.65 -11.75 9.81
C LEU A 129 -1.63 -12.99 10.70
N ASP A 130 -2.20 -14.10 10.21
CA ASP A 130 -2.07 -15.40 10.85
C ASP A 130 -0.72 -16.01 10.46
N TYR A 131 0.32 -15.71 11.25
CA TYR A 131 1.67 -16.21 10.99
C TYR A 131 1.78 -17.73 11.05
N VAL A 132 0.85 -18.44 11.70
CA VAL A 132 0.87 -19.90 11.73
C VAL A 132 0.36 -20.44 10.40
N ASP A 133 -0.80 -19.96 9.94
CA ASP A 133 -1.36 -20.37 8.66
C ASP A 133 -0.46 -19.96 7.48
N ILE A 134 0.16 -18.77 7.53
CA ILE A 134 1.10 -18.31 6.49
C ILE A 134 2.28 -19.27 6.33
N VAL A 135 2.90 -19.68 7.43
CA VAL A 135 4.07 -20.57 7.36
C VAL A 135 3.64 -22.00 7.00
N LYS A 136 2.46 -22.45 7.41
CA LYS A 136 1.88 -23.73 6.94
C LYS A 136 1.60 -23.72 5.45
N ASP A 137 1.09 -22.62 4.91
CA ASP A 137 0.87 -22.48 3.47
C ASP A 137 2.20 -22.57 2.72
N LEU A 138 3.21 -21.79 3.14
CA LEU A 138 4.50 -21.69 2.45
C LEU A 138 5.34 -22.97 2.52
N PHE A 139 5.37 -23.66 3.66
CA PHE A 139 6.29 -24.80 3.90
C PHE A 139 5.60 -26.15 4.11
N GLY A 140 4.27 -26.18 4.19
CA GLY A 140 3.50 -27.38 4.49
C GLY A 140 3.27 -27.59 6.00
N SER A 141 2.20 -28.31 6.32
CA SER A 141 1.80 -28.59 7.71
C SER A 141 2.64 -29.69 8.36
N VAL A 142 3.04 -30.71 7.59
CA VAL A 142 3.78 -31.88 8.06
C VAL A 142 4.76 -32.34 6.99
N ALA A 143 5.87 -32.92 7.40
CA ALA A 143 6.84 -33.54 6.50
C ALA A 143 6.27 -34.84 5.90
N PRO A 144 6.94 -35.45 4.90
CA PRO A 144 6.51 -36.72 4.31
C PRO A 144 6.39 -37.88 5.30
N ASP A 145 6.94 -37.75 6.50
CA ASP A 145 6.80 -38.70 7.61
C ASP A 145 5.44 -38.60 8.34
N GLY A 146 4.61 -37.60 8.03
CA GLY A 146 3.29 -37.37 8.61
C GLY A 146 3.29 -36.87 10.05
N VAL A 147 4.45 -36.62 10.65
CA VAL A 147 4.59 -36.29 12.09
C VAL A 147 5.33 -34.98 12.31
N THR A 148 6.38 -34.70 11.53
CA THR A 148 7.26 -33.54 11.77
C THR A 148 6.61 -32.24 11.27
N PRO A 149 6.31 -31.26 12.12
CA PRO A 149 5.71 -30.00 11.70
C PRO A 149 6.73 -29.12 10.96
N LEU A 150 6.72 -29.14 9.62
CA LEU A 150 7.64 -28.36 8.79
C LEU A 150 7.52 -26.86 9.04
N TYR A 151 6.32 -26.37 9.35
CA TYR A 151 6.06 -24.97 9.62
C TYR A 151 6.75 -24.43 10.88
N ASN A 152 7.20 -25.29 11.80
CA ASN A 152 7.97 -24.89 12.99
C ASN A 152 9.47 -24.73 12.70
N LYS A 153 9.95 -25.28 11.59
CA LYS A 153 11.38 -25.29 11.25
C LYS A 153 11.85 -23.96 10.64
N TYR A 154 10.93 -23.17 10.11
CA TYR A 154 11.24 -21.95 9.37
C TYR A 154 10.50 -20.75 9.95
N ASP A 155 11.19 -19.62 9.95
CA ASP A 155 10.59 -18.29 10.11
C ASP A 155 11.10 -17.38 9.00
N LEU A 156 10.38 -16.30 8.70
CA LEU A 156 10.78 -15.36 7.67
C LEU A 156 10.62 -13.91 8.11
N TRP A 157 11.47 -13.06 7.54
CA TRP A 157 11.33 -11.62 7.49
C TRP A 157 11.09 -11.20 6.04
N LEU A 158 9.86 -10.81 5.71
CA LEU A 158 9.58 -10.19 4.41
C LEU A 158 9.51 -8.68 4.58
N THR A 159 10.34 -7.97 3.82
CA THR A 159 10.29 -6.53 3.66
C THR A 159 9.94 -6.19 2.21
N ILE A 160 8.91 -5.36 2.01
CA ILE A 160 8.57 -4.80 0.70
C ILE A 160 8.68 -3.28 0.78
N THR A 161 9.49 -2.69 -0.08
CA THR A 161 9.74 -1.24 -0.10
C THR A 161 9.67 -0.72 -1.54
N PRO A 162 9.10 0.46 -1.80
CA PRO A 162 9.24 1.06 -3.12
C PRO A 162 10.71 1.31 -3.43
N VAL A 163 11.09 1.23 -4.70
CA VAL A 163 12.46 1.54 -5.15
C VAL A 163 12.71 3.04 -5.14
N VAL A 164 11.67 3.84 -5.40
CA VAL A 164 11.72 5.31 -5.45
C VAL A 164 10.70 5.88 -4.48
N ASN A 165 11.12 6.91 -3.76
CA ASN A 165 10.25 7.76 -2.99
C ASN A 165 9.88 8.98 -3.84
N ALA A 166 8.59 9.29 -3.89
CA ALA A 166 8.04 10.42 -4.61
C ALA A 166 7.37 11.38 -3.62
N THR A 167 7.82 12.62 -3.63
CA THR A 167 7.17 13.73 -2.92
C THR A 167 6.63 14.71 -3.93
N CYS A 168 5.42 15.22 -3.70
CA CYS A 168 4.82 16.21 -4.56
C CYS A 168 4.15 17.29 -3.73
N SER A 169 4.22 18.52 -4.22
CA SER A 169 3.68 19.69 -3.56
C SER A 169 2.97 20.59 -4.57
N ILE A 170 1.96 21.30 -4.09
CA ILE A 170 1.37 22.45 -4.78
C ILE A 170 1.91 23.69 -4.06
N ASN A 171 2.60 24.53 -4.81
CA ASN A 171 3.24 25.73 -4.30
C ASN A 171 2.35 26.95 -4.57
N ASN A 172 2.43 27.95 -3.70
CA ASN A 172 1.62 29.17 -3.79
C ASN A 172 2.04 30.08 -4.96
N ASP A 173 3.18 29.82 -5.60
CA ASP A 173 3.71 30.57 -6.75
C ASP A 173 3.11 30.14 -8.10
N GLY A 174 2.06 29.30 -8.08
CA GLY A 174 1.42 28.81 -9.30
C GLY A 174 2.05 27.55 -9.89
N THR A 175 3.02 26.96 -9.19
CA THR A 175 3.68 25.72 -9.61
C THR A 175 3.34 24.53 -8.74
N ALA A 176 3.43 23.33 -9.33
CA ALA A 176 3.43 22.08 -8.60
C ALA A 176 4.73 21.35 -8.91
N SER A 177 5.32 20.73 -7.89
CA SER A 177 6.60 20.05 -8.02
C SER A 177 6.47 18.57 -7.70
N LEU A 178 7.24 17.76 -8.42
CA LEU A 178 7.51 16.36 -8.13
C LEU A 178 9.00 16.24 -7.86
N GLN A 179 9.35 15.54 -6.77
CA GLN A 179 10.72 15.16 -6.47
C GLN A 179 10.81 13.65 -6.30
N LEU A 180 11.81 13.06 -6.94
CA LEU A 180 12.02 11.62 -7.03
C LEU A 180 13.43 11.25 -6.57
N PHE A 181 13.49 10.38 -5.57
CA PHE A 181 14.75 9.88 -5.04
C PHE A 181 14.70 8.37 -4.82
N THR A 182 15.82 7.68 -5.01
CA THR A 182 15.94 6.28 -4.61
C THR A 182 15.66 6.16 -3.10
N THR A 183 14.84 5.18 -2.71
CA THR A 183 14.51 4.93 -1.30
C THR A 183 15.77 4.69 -0.48
N TYR A 184 16.72 3.94 -1.05
CA TYR A 184 18.04 3.71 -0.50
C TYR A 184 19.06 4.67 -1.14
N GLY A 185 19.80 5.40 -0.32
CA GLY A 185 20.88 6.29 -0.78
C GLY A 185 20.44 7.66 -1.32
N ARG A 186 19.12 7.96 -1.41
CA ARG A 186 18.56 9.27 -1.74
C ARG A 186 19.15 9.91 -3.01
N ARG A 187 19.41 9.11 -4.04
CA ARG A 187 19.92 9.61 -5.33
C ARG A 187 18.75 10.09 -6.19
N PRO A 188 18.87 11.22 -6.89
CA PRO A 188 17.82 11.70 -7.78
C PRO A 188 17.51 10.69 -8.88
N VAL A 189 16.24 10.59 -9.27
CA VAL A 189 15.79 9.66 -10.32
C VAL A 189 15.11 10.42 -11.45
N ASP A 190 15.73 10.35 -12.63
CA ASP A 190 15.20 10.96 -13.85
C ASP A 190 14.30 10.01 -14.65
N GLY A 191 13.44 10.58 -15.49
CA GLY A 191 12.58 9.84 -16.40
C GLY A 191 11.32 10.57 -16.81
N LYS A 192 10.56 9.94 -17.71
CA LYS A 192 9.31 10.45 -18.25
C LYS A 192 8.18 10.37 -17.22
N VAL A 193 7.46 11.48 -17.08
CA VAL A 193 6.34 11.63 -16.15
C VAL A 193 5.12 12.16 -16.91
N VAL A 194 3.99 11.48 -16.77
CA VAL A 194 2.68 12.01 -17.16
C VAL A 194 2.14 12.79 -15.97
N TYR A 195 1.72 14.03 -16.19
CA TYR A 195 1.07 14.83 -15.16
C TYR A 195 -0.37 15.15 -15.56
N THR A 196 -1.27 15.13 -14.58
CA THR A 196 -2.68 15.51 -14.74
C THR A 196 -3.04 16.54 -13.68
N ILE A 197 -3.61 17.66 -14.13
CA ILE A 197 -4.11 18.73 -13.28
C ILE A 197 -5.63 18.68 -13.38
N LEU A 198 -6.31 18.61 -12.24
CA LEU A 198 -7.76 18.66 -12.13
C LEU A 198 -8.15 19.82 -11.23
N TYR A 199 -9.18 20.57 -11.62
CA TYR A 199 -9.69 21.68 -10.85
C TYR A 199 -11.21 21.65 -10.84
N ALA A 200 -11.81 21.63 -9.66
CA ALA A 200 -13.24 21.87 -9.49
C ALA A 200 -13.45 23.37 -9.33
N ALA A 201 -13.91 24.01 -10.40
CA ALA A 201 -14.15 25.44 -10.45
C ALA A 201 -15.60 25.75 -10.05
N PRO A 202 -15.85 26.68 -9.14
CA PRO A 202 -17.19 27.24 -8.96
C PRO A 202 -17.59 28.04 -10.23
N SER A 203 -18.78 27.80 -10.79
CA SER A 203 -19.29 28.48 -11.98
C SER A 203 -20.79 28.79 -11.85
N GLY A 204 -21.13 30.02 -11.47
CA GLY A 204 -22.52 30.42 -11.23
C GLY A 204 -23.12 29.66 -10.04
N SER A 205 -24.24 28.95 -10.27
CA SER A 205 -24.92 28.13 -9.26
C SER A 205 -24.48 26.67 -9.24
N SER A 206 -23.54 26.26 -10.10
CA SER A 206 -23.00 24.90 -10.17
C SER A 206 -21.48 24.89 -10.26
N GLY A 207 -20.83 23.75 -10.14
CA GLY A 207 -19.42 23.65 -10.50
C GLY A 207 -19.18 23.09 -11.89
N VAL A 208 -17.95 23.28 -12.37
CA VAL A 208 -17.43 22.61 -13.56
C VAL A 208 -16.11 21.93 -13.21
N LEU A 209 -15.81 20.82 -13.88
CA LEU A 209 -14.51 20.18 -13.78
C LEU A 209 -13.65 20.61 -14.95
N CYS A 210 -12.49 21.15 -14.62
CA CYS A 210 -11.47 21.54 -15.58
C CYS A 210 -10.25 20.62 -15.44
N SER A 211 -9.60 20.33 -16.56
CA SER A 211 -8.42 19.46 -16.54
C SER A 211 -7.39 19.82 -17.60
N LYS A 212 -6.15 19.41 -17.35
CA LYS A 212 -5.03 19.42 -18.29
C LYS A 212 -4.16 18.21 -18.04
N THR A 213 -3.81 17.49 -19.10
CA THR A 213 -2.86 16.38 -19.04
C THR A 213 -1.68 16.72 -19.93
N GLY A 214 -0.48 16.40 -19.47
CA GLY A 214 0.74 16.61 -20.24
C GLY A 214 1.83 15.60 -19.88
N VAL A 215 2.94 15.72 -20.59
CA VAL A 215 4.13 14.89 -20.39
C VAL A 215 5.29 15.82 -20.06
N GLY A 216 6.06 15.44 -19.04
CA GLY A 216 7.30 16.09 -18.65
C GLY A 216 8.40 15.06 -18.39
N TYR A 217 9.58 15.57 -18.05
CA TYR A 217 10.74 14.76 -17.69
C TYR A 217 11.34 15.33 -16.41
N THR A 218 11.66 14.46 -15.45
CA THR A 218 12.44 14.87 -14.30
C THR A 218 13.89 15.13 -14.70
N GLN A 219 14.47 16.20 -14.14
CA GLN A 219 15.89 16.54 -14.27
C GLN A 219 16.48 16.70 -12.86
N GLY A 220 17.53 15.95 -12.55
CA GLY A 220 18.04 15.91 -11.17
C GLY A 220 16.97 15.45 -10.16
N GLY A 221 16.08 14.56 -10.58
CA GLY A 221 14.98 14.03 -9.78
C GLY A 221 13.78 14.97 -9.67
N THR A 222 13.78 16.13 -10.31
CA THR A 222 12.73 17.15 -10.13
C THR A 222 11.97 17.44 -11.42
N LEU A 223 10.65 17.55 -11.32
CA LEU A 223 9.79 18.08 -12.38
C LEU A 223 8.90 19.18 -11.78
N VAL A 224 8.80 20.31 -12.48
CA VAL A 224 7.93 21.42 -12.10
C VAL A 224 6.94 21.67 -13.22
N VAL A 225 5.66 21.78 -12.88
CA VAL A 225 4.57 22.08 -13.82
C VAL A 225 3.78 23.30 -13.33
N LYS A 226 3.31 24.12 -14.27
CA LYS A 226 2.46 25.27 -13.95
C LYS A 226 1.01 24.82 -13.86
N TRP A 227 0.39 25.03 -12.69
CA TRP A 227 -1.03 24.74 -12.49
C TRP A 227 -1.93 25.96 -12.69
N GLN A 228 -1.37 27.18 -12.70
CA GLN A 228 -2.09 28.42 -13.03
C GLN A 228 -2.18 28.70 -14.53
N ASP A 229 -1.87 27.73 -15.38
CA ASP A 229 -2.19 27.83 -16.80
C ASP A 229 -3.70 27.60 -17.00
N GLN A 230 -4.25 28.11 -18.11
CA GLN A 230 -5.64 27.83 -18.48
C GLN A 230 -5.88 26.33 -18.61
N LEU A 231 -6.92 25.85 -17.92
CA LEU A 231 -7.44 24.49 -18.01
C LEU A 231 -8.72 24.47 -18.85
N THR A 232 -8.97 23.36 -19.54
CA THR A 232 -10.21 23.15 -20.32
C THR A 232 -11.29 22.53 -19.43
N CYS A 233 -12.50 23.08 -19.47
CA CYS A 233 -13.64 22.66 -18.63
C CYS A 233 -14.74 21.94 -19.41
N ASP A 234 -15.43 21.02 -18.76
CA ASP A 234 -16.62 20.31 -19.26
C ASP A 234 -17.90 21.11 -18.91
N PRO A 235 -18.84 21.40 -19.84
CA PRO A 235 -18.87 20.98 -21.25
C PRO A 235 -18.04 21.83 -22.20
N GLN A 236 -17.80 23.12 -21.92
CA GLN A 236 -16.92 24.00 -22.69
C GLN A 236 -16.39 25.16 -21.82
N GLY A 237 -15.25 25.72 -22.22
CA GLY A 237 -14.65 26.92 -21.60
C GLY A 237 -13.24 26.68 -21.08
N THR A 238 -12.59 27.76 -20.65
CA THR A 238 -11.31 27.69 -19.95
C THR A 238 -11.33 28.47 -18.65
N VAL A 239 -10.61 27.97 -17.65
CA VAL A 239 -10.48 28.60 -16.33
C VAL A 239 -9.03 28.56 -15.89
N VAL A 240 -8.57 29.65 -15.29
CA VAL A 240 -7.31 29.67 -14.52
C VAL A 240 -7.64 29.23 -13.09
N PRO A 241 -7.03 28.14 -12.58
CA PRO A 241 -7.33 27.66 -11.25
C PRO A 241 -6.98 28.65 -10.14
N ASP A 242 -7.81 28.67 -9.10
CA ASP A 242 -7.58 29.45 -7.88
C ASP A 242 -7.96 28.59 -6.65
N THR A 243 -6.95 28.23 -5.86
CA THR A 243 -7.12 27.37 -4.67
C THR A 243 -7.85 28.06 -3.52
N ASN A 244 -8.14 29.36 -3.62
CA ASN A 244 -9.00 30.06 -2.69
C ASN A 244 -10.49 29.79 -2.92
N THR A 245 -10.87 29.53 -4.17
CA THR A 245 -12.27 29.45 -4.61
C THR A 245 -12.67 28.04 -5.03
N GLY A 246 -11.72 27.19 -5.45
CA GLY A 246 -11.96 25.80 -5.79
C GLY A 246 -10.91 24.84 -5.22
N THR A 247 -11.06 23.56 -5.57
CA THR A 247 -10.11 22.50 -5.19
C THR A 247 -9.28 22.07 -6.39
N LEU A 248 -7.96 22.11 -6.23
CA LEU A 248 -6.96 21.71 -7.21
C LEU A 248 -6.34 20.38 -6.81
N VAL A 249 -6.19 19.49 -7.79
CA VAL A 249 -5.48 18.22 -7.67
C VAL A 249 -4.40 18.18 -8.75
N VAL A 250 -3.18 17.82 -8.37
CA VAL A 250 -2.10 17.52 -9.32
C VAL A 250 -1.63 16.09 -9.09
N ILE A 251 -1.65 15.28 -10.15
CA ILE A 251 -1.23 13.89 -10.17
C ILE A 251 0.02 13.79 -11.06
N PHE A 252 1.04 13.11 -10.57
CA PHE A 252 2.26 12.79 -11.30
C PHE A 252 2.44 11.27 -11.36
N GLU A 253 2.59 10.75 -12.57
CA GLU A 253 2.81 9.33 -12.84
C GLU A 253 4.12 9.16 -13.60
N LYS A 254 5.17 8.65 -12.93
CA LYS A 254 6.41 8.26 -13.61
C LYS A 254 6.19 6.92 -14.29
N ILE A 255 6.23 6.95 -15.63
CA ILE A 255 5.95 5.77 -16.46
C ILE A 255 7.21 4.99 -16.83
N ASP A 256 8.39 5.63 -16.82
CA ASP A 256 9.66 4.93 -16.97
C ASP A 256 9.99 4.16 -15.69
N ARG A 257 10.66 3.01 -15.81
CA ARG A 257 11.13 2.28 -14.61
C ARG A 257 12.29 3.02 -13.92
N PRO A 258 12.39 2.97 -12.57
CA PRO A 258 11.37 2.50 -11.63
C PRO A 258 10.12 3.42 -11.64
N ALA A 259 8.94 2.83 -11.71
CA ALA A 259 7.65 3.51 -11.76
C ALA A 259 7.23 4.01 -10.37
N THR A 260 6.48 5.11 -10.33
CA THR A 260 5.89 5.65 -9.10
C THR A 260 4.75 6.62 -9.42
N LEU A 261 3.80 6.74 -8.49
CA LEU A 261 2.71 7.72 -8.54
C LEU A 261 2.83 8.68 -7.35
N CYS A 262 2.49 9.95 -7.56
CA CYS A 262 2.36 10.96 -6.51
C CYS A 262 1.17 11.86 -6.81
N TYR A 263 0.43 12.29 -5.79
CA TYR A 263 -0.57 13.35 -5.96
C TYR A 263 -0.55 14.34 -4.80
N ALA A 264 -0.94 15.57 -5.11
CA ALA A 264 -1.12 16.65 -4.16
C ALA A 264 -2.50 17.29 -4.37
N VAL A 265 -3.12 17.73 -3.27
CA VAL A 265 -4.43 18.39 -3.28
C VAL A 265 -4.31 19.72 -2.54
N ALA A 266 -4.87 20.79 -3.11
CA ALA A 266 -4.92 22.11 -2.50
C ALA A 266 -6.33 22.69 -2.60
N GLY A 267 -6.80 23.31 -1.52
CA GLY A 267 -8.08 23.99 -1.44
C GLY A 267 -8.29 24.54 -0.03
N LYS A 268 -8.76 25.78 0.09
CA LYS A 268 -8.94 26.45 1.39
C LYS A 268 -10.16 26.00 2.18
N GLN A 269 -11.22 25.60 1.48
CA GLN A 269 -12.50 25.25 2.12
C GLN A 269 -12.44 23.84 2.72
N ARG A 270 -13.31 23.45 3.65
CA ARG A 270 -13.32 22.07 4.19
C ARG A 270 -13.90 21.07 3.17
N PRO A 271 -13.57 19.77 3.25
CA PRO A 271 -14.16 18.78 2.35
C PRO A 271 -15.66 18.59 2.59
N LEU A 272 -16.43 18.38 1.51
CA LEU A 272 -17.87 18.09 1.59
C LEU A 272 -18.17 16.62 1.90
N ALA A 273 -17.24 15.75 1.56
CA ALA A 273 -17.32 14.33 1.84
C ALA A 273 -15.92 13.82 2.20
N TYR A 274 -15.89 12.57 2.62
CA TYR A 274 -14.67 11.85 2.89
C TYR A 274 -14.71 10.51 2.19
N GLY A 275 -13.56 10.05 1.72
CA GLY A 275 -13.45 8.75 1.09
C GLY A 275 -12.32 7.92 1.69
N PHE A 276 -12.49 6.60 1.67
CA PHE A 276 -11.52 5.66 2.18
C PHE A 276 -11.70 4.28 1.54
N VAL A 277 -10.66 3.47 1.59
CA VAL A 277 -10.67 2.13 1.03
C VAL A 277 -10.42 1.12 2.13
N LEU A 278 -11.25 0.08 2.18
CA LEU A 278 -11.05 -1.06 3.07
C LEU A 278 -10.74 -2.31 2.26
N PRO A 279 -9.72 -3.08 2.66
CA PRO A 279 -9.51 -4.41 2.10
C PRO A 279 -10.62 -5.34 2.61
N THR A 280 -11.25 -6.10 1.71
CA THR A 280 -12.18 -7.17 2.06
C THR A 280 -11.71 -8.48 1.43
N SER A 281 -12.28 -9.61 1.85
CA SER A 281 -11.99 -10.92 1.24
C SER A 281 -12.29 -10.96 -0.27
N SER A 282 -13.23 -10.15 -0.75
CA SER A 282 -13.59 -10.02 -2.17
C SER A 282 -12.78 -8.95 -2.95
N GLY A 283 -11.84 -8.26 -2.29
CA GLY A 283 -11.08 -7.14 -2.86
C GLY A 283 -11.34 -5.81 -2.15
N PRO A 284 -10.68 -4.71 -2.56
CA PRO A 284 -10.89 -3.41 -1.93
C PRO A 284 -12.29 -2.87 -2.21
N VAL A 285 -12.86 -2.22 -1.21
CA VAL A 285 -14.13 -1.50 -1.31
C VAL A 285 -13.87 -0.03 -1.00
N LEU A 286 -14.24 0.84 -1.94
CA LEU A 286 -14.18 2.29 -1.76
C LEU A 286 -15.46 2.75 -1.09
N TYR A 287 -15.33 3.39 0.06
CA TYR A 287 -16.42 4.06 0.76
C TYR A 287 -16.33 5.56 0.55
N ILE A 288 -17.50 6.19 0.44
CA ILE A 288 -17.66 7.64 0.35
C ILE A 288 -18.72 8.03 1.37
N ALA A 289 -18.32 8.88 2.30
CA ALA A 289 -19.11 9.24 3.47
C ALA A 289 -19.32 10.75 3.54
N HIS A 290 -20.52 11.16 3.94
CA HIS A 290 -20.83 12.58 4.13
C HIS A 290 -19.99 13.18 5.27
N ASP A 291 -19.69 14.48 5.25
CA ASP A 291 -18.86 15.13 6.28
C ASP A 291 -19.42 14.95 7.71
N ALA A 292 -20.75 15.01 7.88
CA ALA A 292 -21.47 14.75 9.13
C ALA A 292 -21.21 13.37 9.75
N THR A 293 -20.71 12.40 8.97
CA THR A 293 -20.48 11.05 9.48
C THR A 293 -19.19 10.92 10.28
N VAL A 294 -18.33 11.95 10.29
CA VAL A 294 -17.01 11.90 10.92
C VAL A 294 -16.69 13.17 11.71
N SER A 295 -16.01 13.02 12.84
CA SER A 295 -15.70 14.14 13.77
C SER A 295 -14.72 15.17 13.20
N CYS A 296 -13.91 14.78 12.21
CA CYS A 296 -13.03 15.70 11.48
C CYS A 296 -13.77 16.48 10.38
N GLY A 297 -15.03 16.14 10.14
CA GLY A 297 -15.96 16.91 9.34
C GLY A 297 -16.39 18.20 10.04
N SER A 298 -17.22 18.97 9.35
CA SER A 298 -17.75 20.25 9.84
C SER A 298 -19.11 20.11 10.51
N GLY A 299 -19.69 18.91 10.50
CA GLY A 299 -20.96 18.63 11.17
C GLY A 299 -22.17 19.01 10.31
N ASN A 300 -22.26 18.43 9.11
CA ASN A 300 -23.39 18.53 8.18
C ASN A 300 -23.32 19.71 7.21
N LEU A 301 -22.18 19.83 6.51
CA LEU A 301 -22.13 20.75 5.38
C LEU A 301 -23.15 20.32 4.32
N PRO A 302 -24.06 21.21 3.91
CA PRO A 302 -25.11 20.92 2.95
C PRO A 302 -24.57 20.55 1.55
N ALA A 303 -24.36 19.26 1.29
CA ALA A 303 -23.96 18.71 -0.01
C ALA A 303 -25.20 18.23 -0.81
N LEU A 304 -25.21 18.45 -2.14
CA LEU A 304 -26.24 17.92 -3.05
C LEU A 304 -25.99 16.46 -3.36
N GLY A 305 -24.73 16.04 -3.27
CA GLY A 305 -24.31 14.67 -3.49
C GLY A 305 -23.00 14.59 -4.26
N VAL A 306 -22.56 13.35 -4.48
CA VAL A 306 -21.42 13.01 -5.32
C VAL A 306 -21.89 12.96 -6.77
N ARG A 307 -21.40 13.85 -7.62
CA ARG A 307 -21.82 13.91 -9.03
C ARG A 307 -21.24 12.79 -9.85
N TYR A 308 -19.98 12.47 -9.58
CA TYR A 308 -19.36 11.30 -10.16
C TYR A 308 -18.15 10.87 -9.33
N VAL A 309 -17.86 9.58 -9.46
CA VAL A 309 -16.68 8.94 -8.95
C VAL A 309 -15.93 8.40 -10.15
N ASP A 310 -14.74 8.94 -10.39
CA ASP A 310 -13.86 8.49 -11.47
C ASP A 310 -12.70 7.68 -10.87
N LEU A 311 -12.45 6.50 -11.41
CA LEU A 311 -11.21 5.76 -11.16
C LEU A 311 -10.13 6.23 -12.14
N PHE A 312 -8.96 6.55 -11.61
CA PHE A 312 -7.81 6.97 -12.39
C PHE A 312 -6.89 5.78 -12.68
N TRP A 313 -6.63 5.53 -13.97
CA TRP A 313 -5.68 4.52 -14.43
C TRP A 313 -5.00 4.98 -15.73
N GLY A 314 -3.66 5.06 -15.71
CA GLY A 314 -2.84 5.22 -16.92
C GLY A 314 -3.11 6.53 -17.64
N GLY A 315 -3.22 7.64 -16.90
CA GLY A 315 -3.59 8.95 -17.45
C GLY A 315 -5.06 9.11 -17.85
N SER A 316 -5.90 8.08 -17.71
CA SER A 316 -7.32 8.08 -18.07
C SER A 316 -8.21 8.05 -16.83
N ARG A 317 -9.44 8.58 -16.98
CA ARG A 317 -10.49 8.58 -15.95
C ARG A 317 -11.65 7.69 -16.41
N TYR A 318 -12.12 6.82 -15.53
CA TYR A 318 -13.23 5.89 -15.78
C TYR A 318 -14.32 6.09 -14.74
N ARG A 319 -15.51 6.53 -15.18
CA ARG A 319 -16.63 6.79 -14.28
C ARG A 319 -17.23 5.48 -13.77
N VAL A 320 -17.35 5.33 -12.45
CA VAL A 320 -17.91 4.14 -11.79
C VAL A 320 -19.19 4.41 -11.00
N ALA A 321 -19.47 5.67 -10.68
CA ALA A 321 -20.74 6.09 -10.11
C ALA A 321 -21.04 7.52 -10.56
N SER A 322 -22.33 7.88 -10.59
CA SER A 322 -22.81 9.24 -10.85
C SER A 322 -24.10 9.53 -10.09
N ASP A 323 -24.34 10.81 -9.84
CA ASP A 323 -25.57 11.33 -9.23
C ASP A 323 -25.99 10.61 -7.95
N VAL A 324 -25.02 10.42 -7.06
CA VAL A 324 -25.21 9.78 -5.76
C VAL A 324 -25.61 10.84 -4.75
N THR A 325 -26.74 10.65 -4.08
CA THR A 325 -27.18 11.51 -2.99
C THR A 325 -26.72 10.93 -1.65
N LEU A 326 -25.89 11.68 -0.93
CA LEU A 326 -25.55 11.37 0.46
C LEU A 326 -26.41 12.24 1.35
N ASP A 327 -27.24 11.61 2.18
CA ASP A 327 -28.12 12.24 3.15
C ASP A 327 -27.87 11.57 4.51
N PRO A 328 -27.09 12.22 5.40
CA PRO A 328 -26.83 11.69 6.73
C PRO A 328 -28.06 11.73 7.64
N GLY A 329 -29.20 12.26 7.16
CA GLY A 329 -30.49 12.27 7.84
C GLY A 329 -30.53 13.22 9.03
N VAL A 330 -31.36 14.26 8.96
CA VAL A 330 -31.64 15.17 10.09
C VAL A 330 -32.94 14.79 10.84
N GLY A 331 -33.48 13.58 10.62
CA GLY A 331 -34.80 13.14 11.09
C GLY A 331 -34.87 11.69 11.59
N ARG A 332 -36.06 11.24 12.01
CA ARG A 332 -36.31 9.92 12.66
C ARG A 332 -36.15 8.68 11.75
N GLY A 333 -35.66 8.85 10.52
CA GLY A 333 -35.45 7.75 9.56
C GLY A 333 -34.20 6.92 9.89
N ARG A 334 -34.16 5.65 9.46
CA ARG A 334 -32.95 4.81 9.62
C ARG A 334 -31.98 5.11 8.49
N VAL A 335 -30.99 5.95 8.81
CA VAL A 335 -29.85 6.23 7.95
C VAL A 335 -29.06 4.95 7.67
N LYS A 336 -28.66 4.71 6.42
CA LYS A 336 -27.99 3.47 5.99
C LYS A 336 -26.67 3.71 5.25
N VAL A 337 -25.95 2.61 5.02
CA VAL A 337 -24.83 2.50 4.08
C VAL A 337 -25.22 1.49 3.01
N ASP A 338 -25.07 1.86 1.74
CA ASP A 338 -25.49 1.03 0.60
C ASP A 338 -24.55 1.22 -0.60
N ARG A 339 -24.72 0.44 -1.66
CA ARG A 339 -24.00 0.68 -2.92
C ARG A 339 -24.30 2.08 -3.45
N CYS A 340 -23.32 2.74 -4.04
CA CYS A 340 -23.52 4.09 -4.57
C CYS A 340 -24.64 4.18 -5.61
N SER A 341 -24.89 3.11 -6.38
CA SER A 341 -26.03 3.03 -7.31
C SER A 341 -27.41 3.00 -6.63
N ALA A 342 -27.48 2.63 -5.36
CA ALA A 342 -28.72 2.59 -4.56
C ALA A 342 -28.95 3.87 -3.74
N CYS A 343 -27.96 4.76 -3.68
CA CYS A 343 -28.02 6.00 -2.91
C CYS A 343 -28.48 7.16 -3.78
N THR A 344 -29.79 7.23 -4.03
CA THR A 344 -30.46 8.30 -4.78
C THR A 344 -31.47 9.04 -3.90
N GLY A 345 -31.67 10.35 -4.14
CA GLY A 345 -32.80 11.22 -3.73
C GLY A 345 -33.34 11.12 -2.29
N SER A 346 -33.98 9.99 -1.94
CA SER A 346 -34.70 9.73 -0.68
C SER A 346 -34.19 8.51 0.11
N SER A 347 -33.06 7.93 -0.30
CA SER A 347 -32.50 6.69 0.25
C SER A 347 -31.86 6.80 1.64
N GLN A 348 -31.72 8.02 2.20
CA GLN A 348 -31.12 8.28 3.52
C GLN A 348 -29.75 7.60 3.69
N CYS A 349 -28.89 7.68 2.68
CA CYS A 349 -27.54 7.14 2.72
C CYS A 349 -26.58 8.11 3.42
N ALA A 350 -26.09 7.79 4.62
CA ALA A 350 -24.98 8.54 5.24
C ALA A 350 -23.67 8.37 4.47
N ALA A 351 -23.52 7.19 3.86
CA ALA A 351 -22.36 6.83 3.07
C ALA A 351 -22.79 5.84 1.98
N CYS A 352 -21.98 5.73 0.94
CA CYS A 352 -22.12 4.70 -0.06
C CYS A 352 -20.80 3.98 -0.31
N TYR A 353 -20.86 2.82 -0.98
CA TYR A 353 -19.67 2.08 -1.36
C TYR A 353 -19.67 1.62 -2.83
N ILE A 354 -18.46 1.40 -3.34
CA ILE A 354 -18.16 0.83 -4.65
C ILE A 354 -17.25 -0.38 -4.43
N ASP A 355 -17.71 -1.54 -4.86
CA ASP A 355 -16.95 -2.79 -4.89
C ASP A 355 -16.44 -3.08 -6.33
N GLY A 356 -15.66 -4.14 -6.50
CA GLY A 356 -15.18 -4.56 -7.83
C GLY A 356 -14.19 -3.60 -8.48
N ILE A 357 -13.44 -2.82 -7.69
CA ILE A 357 -12.44 -1.87 -8.20
C ILE A 357 -11.40 -2.63 -9.05
N PRO A 358 -11.21 -2.26 -10.33
CA PRO A 358 -10.23 -2.88 -11.20
C PRO A 358 -8.83 -2.84 -10.60
N PRO A 359 -8.01 -3.91 -10.71
CA PRO A 359 -6.66 -3.95 -10.12
C PRO A 359 -5.72 -2.85 -10.61
N ALA A 360 -5.99 -2.29 -11.80
CA ALA A 360 -5.16 -1.26 -12.39
C ALA A 360 -5.55 0.18 -11.99
N ALA A 361 -6.69 0.35 -11.29
CA ALA A 361 -7.09 1.63 -10.74
C ALA A 361 -6.10 2.06 -9.65
N LYS A 362 -5.70 3.34 -9.67
CA LYS A 362 -4.65 3.90 -8.81
C LYS A 362 -5.21 4.86 -7.77
N LEU A 363 -6.09 5.77 -8.21
CA LEU A 363 -6.77 6.76 -7.39
C LEU A 363 -8.27 6.74 -7.71
N ALA A 364 -9.10 7.06 -6.73
CA ALA A 364 -10.48 7.48 -6.95
C ALA A 364 -10.54 9.00 -6.81
N VAL A 365 -11.11 9.66 -7.80
CA VAL A 365 -11.37 11.10 -7.83
C VAL A 365 -12.87 11.28 -7.67
N ILE A 366 -13.27 11.85 -6.53
CA ILE A 366 -14.66 12.02 -6.13
C ILE A 366 -15.00 13.50 -6.29
N TYR A 367 -15.95 13.80 -7.16
CA TYR A 367 -16.46 15.16 -7.35
C TYR A 367 -17.77 15.34 -6.59
N VAL A 368 -17.79 16.33 -5.70
CA VAL A 368 -18.93 16.61 -4.82
C VAL A 368 -19.43 18.02 -5.08
N GLU A 369 -20.75 18.19 -5.08
CA GLU A 369 -21.38 19.49 -5.24
C GLU A 369 -22.26 19.84 -4.03
N ARG A 370 -22.34 21.13 -3.71
CA ARG A 370 -23.17 21.68 -2.64
C ARG A 370 -24.65 21.67 -2.99
N ASN A 371 -25.53 21.44 -2.01
CA ASN A 371 -26.97 21.57 -2.23
C ASN A 371 -27.46 23.02 -2.10
N SER A 372 -28.73 23.23 -2.44
CA SER A 372 -29.42 24.52 -2.34
C SER A 372 -29.60 25.04 -0.91
N GLN A 373 -29.40 24.21 0.11
CA GLN A 373 -29.44 24.60 1.53
C GLN A 373 -28.09 25.13 2.02
N GLY A 374 -27.04 25.04 1.20
CA GLY A 374 -25.71 25.52 1.57
C GLY A 374 -25.49 27.00 1.34
N GLN A 375 -25.03 27.67 2.40
CA GLN A 375 -24.65 29.08 2.35
C GLN A 375 -23.44 29.25 1.45
N SER A 376 -23.56 30.20 0.50
CA SER A 376 -22.57 30.47 -0.55
C SER A 376 -21.16 30.72 -0.01
N ASP A 377 -21.10 31.31 1.19
CA ASP A 377 -19.89 31.93 1.73
C ASP A 377 -19.15 31.01 2.72
N GLN A 378 -19.76 29.88 3.11
CA GLN A 378 -19.23 28.97 4.14
C GLN A 378 -18.96 27.56 3.63
N THR A 379 -19.63 27.14 2.55
CA THR A 379 -19.57 25.77 2.02
C THR A 379 -19.12 25.82 0.57
N PRO A 380 -18.14 25.02 0.12
CA PRO A 380 -17.64 25.10 -1.24
C PRO A 380 -18.75 24.69 -2.20
N LEU A 381 -18.92 25.44 -3.29
CA LEU A 381 -19.91 25.08 -4.31
C LEU A 381 -19.61 23.69 -4.88
N VAL A 382 -18.33 23.39 -5.09
CA VAL A 382 -17.83 22.09 -5.53
C VAL A 382 -16.50 21.75 -4.90
N ASP A 383 -16.22 20.45 -4.78
CA ASP A 383 -15.01 19.93 -4.17
C ASP A 383 -14.50 18.68 -4.88
N LEU A 384 -13.20 18.43 -4.74
CA LEU A 384 -12.53 17.22 -5.21
C LEU A 384 -11.86 16.51 -4.04
N ILE A 385 -12.19 15.24 -3.89
CA ILE A 385 -11.53 14.35 -2.94
C ILE A 385 -10.78 13.29 -3.73
N VAL A 386 -9.53 13.05 -3.34
CA VAL A 386 -8.69 12.02 -3.96
C VAL A 386 -8.39 10.96 -2.94
N VAL A 387 -8.79 9.74 -3.24
CA VAL A 387 -8.59 8.57 -2.38
C VAL A 387 -7.67 7.59 -3.10
N PRO A 388 -6.55 7.18 -2.49
CA PRO A 388 -5.75 6.08 -3.01
C PRO A 388 -6.55 4.78 -2.99
N VAL A 389 -6.67 4.11 -4.14
CA VAL A 389 -7.29 2.76 -4.22
C VAL A 389 -6.26 1.62 -4.23
N ALA A 390 -5.02 2.00 -4.48
CA ALA A 390 -3.78 1.24 -4.33
C ALA A 390 -2.89 2.05 -3.36
N PRO A 391 -1.85 1.47 -2.72
CA PRO A 391 -1.18 2.10 -1.59
C PRO A 391 -0.58 3.44 -2.02
N TYR A 392 -1.06 4.51 -1.39
CA TYR A 392 -0.37 5.79 -1.39
C TYR A 392 -0.30 6.34 0.05
N PRO A 393 0.80 7.00 0.44
CA PRO A 393 2.03 7.10 -0.33
C PRO A 393 2.86 5.82 -0.26
N PRO A 394 3.77 5.59 -1.23
CA PRO A 394 4.70 4.46 -1.28
C PRO A 394 5.59 4.30 -0.02
N LEU A 395 5.45 5.12 1.01
CA LEU A 395 6.23 5.08 2.25
C LEU A 395 5.90 3.90 3.18
N MET A 396 4.79 3.21 2.98
CA MET A 396 4.45 2.07 3.83
C MET A 396 5.29 0.86 3.45
N ARG A 397 6.41 0.71 4.16
CA ARG A 397 7.19 -0.52 4.19
C ARG A 397 6.28 -1.64 4.72
N VAL A 398 6.12 -2.70 3.93
CA VAL A 398 5.61 -3.97 4.47
C VAL A 398 6.71 -4.59 5.29
N ASP A 399 6.38 -5.03 6.50
CA ASP A 399 7.31 -5.67 7.42
C ASP A 399 6.63 -6.87 8.11
N VAL A 400 6.77 -8.04 7.51
CA VAL A 400 6.15 -9.28 7.98
C VAL A 400 7.23 -10.11 8.67
N ARG A 401 6.99 -10.44 9.95
CA ARG A 401 7.95 -11.12 10.83
C ARG A 401 7.29 -12.33 11.48
N THR A 402 7.44 -13.52 10.90
CA THR A 402 6.65 -14.68 11.37
C THR A 402 7.08 -15.18 12.74
N TRP A 403 8.31 -14.88 13.18
CA TRP A 403 8.79 -15.27 14.51
C TRP A 403 8.04 -14.59 15.65
N LEU A 404 7.27 -13.53 15.38
CA LEU A 404 6.38 -12.91 16.37
C LEU A 404 5.33 -13.89 16.90
N ARG A 405 5.00 -14.96 16.15
CA ARG A 405 4.10 -16.04 16.61
C ARG A 405 4.63 -16.78 17.84
N TRP A 406 5.94 -16.70 18.09
CA TRP A 406 6.60 -17.29 19.26
C TRP A 406 6.72 -16.32 20.45
N GLY A 407 6.28 -15.06 20.28
CA GLY A 407 6.46 -14.01 21.30
C GLY A 407 7.86 -13.42 21.36
N PHE A 408 8.75 -13.72 20.39
CA PHE A 408 10.08 -13.12 20.34
C PHE A 408 10.01 -11.65 19.90
N VAL A 409 10.70 -10.77 20.64
CA VAL A 409 10.77 -9.34 20.31
C VAL A 409 11.90 -9.03 19.31
N ASN A 410 12.97 -9.82 19.35
CA ASN A 410 14.17 -9.63 18.53
C ASN A 410 14.24 -10.65 17.39
N THR A 411 15.00 -10.31 16.34
CA THR A 411 15.31 -11.21 15.23
C THR A 411 16.00 -12.48 15.74
N PRO A 412 15.58 -13.68 15.28
CA PRO A 412 16.23 -14.93 15.66
C PRO A 412 17.73 -14.96 15.29
N GLN A 413 18.59 -15.39 16.22
CA GLN A 413 20.03 -15.60 16.02
C GLN A 413 20.29 -17.01 15.47
N VAL A 414 19.80 -17.30 14.27
CA VAL A 414 19.86 -18.64 13.64
C VAL A 414 20.42 -18.58 12.22
N TYR A 415 20.63 -19.74 11.58
CA TYR A 415 21.00 -19.81 10.16
C TYR A 415 19.99 -19.07 9.30
N SER A 416 20.49 -18.21 8.41
CA SER A 416 19.65 -17.43 7.54
C SER A 416 20.17 -17.36 6.11
N ALA A 417 19.24 -17.19 5.17
CA ALA A 417 19.53 -16.86 3.80
C ALA A 417 18.66 -15.69 3.34
N VAL A 418 19.17 -14.91 2.38
CA VAL A 418 18.50 -13.72 1.86
C VAL A 418 18.18 -13.92 0.39
N ALA A 419 16.94 -13.58 0.01
CA ALA A 419 16.50 -13.49 -1.37
C ALA A 419 15.94 -12.08 -1.63
N THR A 420 16.24 -11.52 -2.81
CA THR A 420 15.75 -10.19 -3.20
C THR A 420 15.24 -10.19 -4.62
N ARG A 421 14.16 -9.44 -4.89
CA ARG A 421 13.66 -9.25 -6.24
C ARG A 421 13.02 -7.88 -6.43
N VAL A 422 13.26 -7.27 -7.58
CA VAL A 422 12.58 -6.05 -8.02
C VAL A 422 11.41 -6.43 -8.91
N VAL A 423 10.21 -5.94 -8.58
CA VAL A 423 8.98 -6.24 -9.32
C VAL A 423 8.17 -4.97 -9.48
N ASP A 424 7.48 -4.86 -10.61
CA ASP A 424 6.57 -3.75 -10.86
C ASP A 424 5.15 -4.10 -10.42
N SER A 425 4.43 -3.08 -10.01
CA SER A 425 2.98 -3.05 -9.89
C SER A 425 2.39 -2.02 -10.86
N PRO A 426 1.06 -1.90 -10.96
CA PRO A 426 0.43 -0.82 -11.71
C PRO A 426 0.87 0.58 -11.25
N THR A 427 1.13 0.80 -9.96
CA THR A 427 1.47 2.14 -9.43
C THR A 427 2.95 2.38 -9.16
N SER A 428 3.73 1.35 -8.85
CA SER A 428 5.07 1.50 -8.27
C SER A 428 5.99 0.34 -8.65
N THR A 429 7.29 0.59 -8.62
CA THR A 429 8.30 -0.48 -8.61
C THR A 429 8.72 -0.77 -7.17
N TYR A 430 8.68 -2.03 -6.76
CA TYR A 430 9.02 -2.50 -5.42
C TYR A 430 10.28 -3.35 -5.42
N ASN A 431 11.05 -3.23 -4.34
CA ASN A 431 12.06 -4.19 -3.95
C ASN A 431 11.51 -5.07 -2.82
N PHE A 432 11.48 -6.38 -3.06
CA PHE A 432 11.16 -7.41 -2.10
C PHE A 432 12.48 -7.96 -1.53
N THR A 433 12.56 -8.04 -0.21
CA THR A 433 13.66 -8.68 0.51
C THR A 433 13.07 -9.70 1.47
N LEU A 434 13.44 -10.96 1.30
CA LEU A 434 13.09 -12.06 2.19
C LEU A 434 14.34 -12.54 2.92
N VAL A 435 14.32 -12.54 4.24
CA VAL A 435 15.28 -13.28 5.07
C VAL A 435 14.59 -14.52 5.59
N LEU A 436 15.07 -15.69 5.20
CA LEU A 436 14.57 -16.97 5.67
C LEU A 436 15.45 -17.49 6.80
N TYR A 437 14.86 -17.74 7.96
CA TYR A 437 15.50 -18.30 9.14
C TYR A 437 15.17 -19.79 9.25
N ARG A 438 16.17 -20.60 9.59
CA ARG A 438 15.98 -22.02 9.87
C ARG A 438 16.38 -22.33 11.30
N TRP A 439 15.45 -22.93 12.05
CA TRP A 439 15.70 -23.44 13.39
C TRP A 439 16.54 -24.72 13.33
N PRO A 440 17.44 -24.92 14.31
CA PRO A 440 18.31 -26.11 14.38
C PRO A 440 17.54 -27.42 14.40
#